data_AF-A0A924T0Y1-F1
#
_entry.id   AF-A0A924T0Y1-F1
#
_cell.length_a   1.000
_cell.length_b   1.000
_cell.length_c   1.000
_cell.angle_alpha   90.00
_cell.angle_beta   90.00
_cell.angle_gamma   90.00
#
_symmetry.space_group_name_H-M   'P 1'
#
loop_
_entity.id
_entity.type
_entity.pdbx_description
1 polymer ?
#
loop_
_entity_poly.entity_id
_entity_poly.type
_entity_poly.pdbx_seq_one_letter_code
_entity_poly.pdbx_strand_id
1 'polypeptide(L)' 'PESTYFNVGKIGHDQLEKWAEKTGLSQRDAERALSPNL' A
#
# COMPACT_ATOMS: atom_id res chain seq x y z
N PRO A 1 -8.19 -20.76 -11.10
CA PRO A 1 -9.58 -20.27 -11.26
C PRO A 1 -10.20 -19.67 -9.98
N GLU A 2 -9.53 -19.70 -8.83
CA GLU A 2 -10.08 -19.22 -7.54
C GLU A 2 -9.89 -17.71 -7.30
N SER A 3 -9.17 -17.00 -8.16
CA SER A 3 -8.95 -15.57 -8.01
C SER A 3 -10.25 -14.78 -8.18
N THR A 4 -10.54 -13.91 -7.22
CA THR A 4 -11.70 -13.01 -7.23
C THR A 4 -11.26 -11.58 -6.92
N TYR A 5 -12.10 -10.61 -7.28
CA TYR A 5 -11.91 -9.22 -6.87
C TYR A 5 -12.27 -9.04 -5.40
N PHE A 6 -11.47 -8.25 -4.68
CA PHE A 6 -11.75 -7.87 -3.31
C PHE A 6 -11.22 -6.46 -3.03
N ASN A 7 -11.79 -5.80 -2.02
CA ASN A 7 -11.33 -4.50 -1.57
C ASN A 7 -10.17 -4.68 -0.58
N VAL A 8 -9.08 -3.96 -0.80
CA VAL A 8 -7.90 -3.98 0.09
C VAL A 8 -8.20 -3.33 1.45
N GLY A 9 -9.11 -2.35 1.48
CA GLY A 9 -9.50 -1.65 2.71
C GLY A 9 -8.44 -0.64 3.17
N LYS A 10 -8.42 -0.37 4.48
CA LYS A 10 -7.40 0.48 5.12
C LYS A 10 -6.14 -0.34 5.42
N ILE A 11 -4.97 0.28 5.27
CA ILE A 11 -3.67 -0.35 5.54
C ILE A 11 -2.96 0.37 6.69
N GLY A 12 -2.13 -0.38 7.41
CA GLY A 12 -1.26 0.18 8.45
C GLY A 12 0.00 0.84 7.90
N HIS A 13 0.64 1.66 8.73
CA HIS A 13 1.95 2.24 8.44
C HIS A 13 3.02 1.16 8.17
N ASP A 14 2.96 0.03 8.86
CA ASP A 14 3.89 -1.09 8.67
C ASP A 14 3.78 -1.74 7.27
N GLN A 15 2.56 -1.81 6.73
CA GLN A 15 2.33 -2.29 5.37
C GLN A 15 2.80 -1.28 4.34
N LEU A 16 2.60 0.01 4.60
CA LEU A 16 3.07 1.09 3.74
C LEU A 16 4.60 1.11 3.64
N GLU A 17 5.30 1.05 4.77
CA GLU A 17 6.77 1.06 4.83
C GLU A 17 7.36 -0.11 4.04
N LYS A 18 6.85 -1.33 4.26
CA LYS A 18 7.27 -2.52 3.49
C LYS A 18 7.01 -2.39 1.99
N TRP A 19 5.93 -1.72 1.61
CA TRP A 19 5.63 -1.50 0.20
C TRP A 19 6.55 -0.43 -0.41
N ALA A 20 6.84 0.64 0.32
CA ALA A 20 7.79 1.68 -0.07
C ALA A 20 9.19 1.09 -0.31
N GLU A 21 9.67 0.24 0.60
CA GLU A 21 10.94 -0.48 0.46
C GLU A 21 10.99 -1.35 -0.80
N LYS A 22 9.93 -2.14 -1.05
CA LYS A 22 9.86 -3.05 -2.22
C LYS A 22 9.77 -2.31 -3.55
N THR A 23 9.22 -1.11 -3.55
CA THR A 23 9.01 -0.29 -4.75
C THR A 23 10.11 0.75 -4.96
N GLY A 24 11.01 0.92 -3.98
CA GLY A 24 12.05 1.95 -4.01
C GLY A 24 11.49 3.37 -3.86
N LEU A 25 10.28 3.52 -3.33
CA LEU A 25 9.65 4.81 -3.08
C LEU A 25 10.14 5.41 -1.76
N SER A 26 10.19 6.74 -1.69
CA SER A 26 10.28 7.43 -0.40
C SER A 26 8.98 7.22 0.38
N GLN A 27 9.06 7.28 1.72
CA GLN A 27 7.87 7.16 2.58
C GLN A 27 6.77 8.16 2.19
N ARG A 28 7.14 9.40 1.92
CA ARG A 28 6.22 10.46 1.51
C ARG A 28 5.56 10.19 0.15
N ASP A 29 6.30 9.60 -0.79
CA ASP A 29 5.74 9.23 -2.09
C ASP A 29 4.82 8.03 -1.97
N ALA A 30 5.13 7.09 -1.08
CA ALA A 30 4.27 5.96 -0.78
C ALA A 30 2.96 6.40 -0.11
N GLU A 31 3.04 7.30 0.88
CA GLU A 31 1.87 7.91 1.53
C GLU A 31 0.97 8.62 0.53
N ARG A 32 1.56 9.39 -0.41
CA ARG A 32 0.80 10.04 -1.47
C ARG A 32 0.11 9.03 -2.39
N ALA A 33 0.81 7.95 -2.77
CA ALA A 33 0.29 6.95 -3.69
C ALA A 33 -0.85 6.13 -3.08
N LEU A 34 -0.79 5.83 -1.79
CA LEU A 34 -1.78 5.01 -1.09
C LEU A 34 -2.69 5.83 -0.16
N SER A 35 -2.70 7.16 -0.26
CA SER A 35 -3.47 8.07 0.60
C SER A 35 -4.96 7.68 0.78
N PRO A 36 -5.69 7.19 -0.24
CA PRO A 36 -7.09 6.76 -0.04
C PRO A 36 -7.22 5.54 0.88
N ASN A 37 -6.19 4.69 0.93
CA ASN A 37 -6.14 3.43 1.65
C ASN A 37 -5.35 3.52 2.96
N LEU A 38 -4.60 4.59 3.19
CA LEU A 38 -4.05 4.95 4.50
C LEU A 38 -5.15 5.44 5.46
#